data_AF-A0A521HRM3-F1
#
_entry.id   AF-A0A521HRM3-F1
#
_cell.length_a   1.000
_cell.length_b   1.000
_cell.length_c   1.000
_cell.angle_alpha   90.00
_cell.angle_beta   90.00
_cell.angle_gamma   90.00
#
_symmetry.space_group_name_H-M   'P 1'
#
loop_
_entity.id
_entity.type
_entity.pdbx_description
1 polymer ?
#
loop_
_entity_poly.entity_id
_entity_poly.type
_entity_poly.pdbx_seq_one_letter_code
_entity_poly.pdbx_strand_id
1 'polypeptide(L)'
;MRIRWLMIAALWSLPLGSTRALAIGIDLNGHVSGNFGLSEEDARFFPGTYFFRKGCEAFKHGQVNDAIHLWEVAASWGQKSAQYNLGIAWYKGEGVDRDVALGLAWLGLAAERHHPMFQDSLDAAWYQASVEERIAGKHKFAELKPRFGDEVALKRAMQRYEEERRNLTGSHLGAVGQLTIYSANSPMGQNGSFYMDELQRQADEYFDPGTGSVNVGDLIPLQSDADTPAKNDQ
;
A
#
# COMPACT_ATOMS: atom_id res chain seq x y z
N MET A 1 -13.53 56.37 30.89
CA MET A 1 -12.99 55.41 29.90
C MET A 1 -13.69 54.08 30.10
N ARG A 2 -14.51 53.65 29.13
CA ARG A 2 -15.28 52.39 29.16
C ARG A 2 -15.01 51.68 27.83
N ILE A 3 -14.28 50.56 27.85
CA ILE A 3 -14.01 49.75 26.67
C ILE A 3 -14.99 48.57 26.67
N ARG A 4 -15.72 48.45 25.57
CA ARG A 4 -16.82 47.53 25.31
C ARG A 4 -16.24 46.18 24.89
N TRP A 5 -16.40 45.14 25.71
CA TRP A 5 -16.15 43.75 25.32
C TRP A 5 -17.38 43.23 24.58
N LEU A 6 -17.20 42.76 23.34
CA LEU A 6 -18.22 42.01 22.61
C LEU A 6 -18.28 40.58 23.17
N MET A 7 -19.37 40.26 23.84
CA MET A 7 -19.77 38.90 24.18
C MET A 7 -20.15 38.14 22.92
N ILE A 8 -19.59 36.95 22.73
CA ILE A 8 -20.26 35.89 21.96
C ILE A 8 -20.53 34.75 22.94
N ALA A 9 -21.80 34.63 23.28
CA ALA A 9 -22.36 33.59 24.12
C ALA A 9 -22.53 32.29 23.32
N ALA A 10 -22.44 31.19 24.08
CA ALA A 10 -22.62 29.82 23.66
C ALA A 10 -23.91 29.57 22.85
N LEU A 11 -23.81 28.69 21.84
CA LEU A 11 -24.93 27.88 21.40
C LEU A 11 -24.52 26.40 21.42
N TRP A 12 -24.98 25.70 22.45
CA TRP A 12 -25.12 24.25 22.42
C TRP A 12 -26.36 23.91 21.59
N SER A 13 -26.20 23.11 20.54
CA SER A 13 -27.26 22.28 19.99
C SER A 13 -26.61 21.11 19.25
N LEU A 14 -26.41 20.02 20.00
CA LEU A 14 -26.08 18.70 19.47
C LEU A 14 -27.38 18.05 18.98
N PRO A 15 -27.50 17.61 17.72
CA PRO A 15 -28.39 16.53 17.37
C PRO A 15 -27.67 15.19 17.64
N LEU A 16 -28.35 14.36 18.43
CA LEU A 16 -28.09 12.93 18.59
C LEU A 16 -28.03 12.26 17.21
N GLY A 17 -26.88 11.68 16.89
CA GLY A 17 -26.61 11.00 15.63
C GLY A 17 -25.19 10.47 15.61
N SER A 18 -24.86 9.62 16.58
CA SER A 18 -23.58 8.94 16.64
C SER A 18 -23.46 7.92 15.50
N THR A 19 -22.78 8.32 14.42
CA THR A 19 -22.03 7.38 13.59
C THR A 19 -20.60 7.87 13.52
N ARG A 20 -19.79 7.38 14.46
CA ARG A 20 -18.32 7.39 14.38
C ARG A 20 -17.93 6.50 13.21
N ALA A 21 -17.89 7.06 12.01
CA ALA A 21 -17.40 6.38 10.83
C ALA A 21 -16.70 7.45 9.99
N LEU A 22 -15.40 7.68 10.26
CA LEU A 22 -14.50 8.48 9.42
C LEU A 22 -13.12 8.46 10.07
N ALA A 23 -12.27 7.48 9.70
CA ALA A 23 -10.87 7.49 10.12
C ALA A 23 -9.91 6.48 9.46
N ILE A 24 -10.34 5.61 8.54
CA ILE A 24 -9.42 4.76 7.76
C ILE A 24 -9.42 5.25 6.32
N GLY A 25 -8.43 6.08 6.00
CA GLY A 25 -8.25 6.73 4.70
C GLY A 25 -7.47 5.88 3.70
N ILE A 26 -7.95 4.67 3.43
CA ILE A 26 -8.00 4.04 2.10
C ILE A 26 -9.35 3.34 2.15
N ASP A 27 -10.26 3.77 1.29
CA ASP A 27 -11.68 3.45 1.34
C ASP A 27 -11.93 2.03 1.87
N LEU A 28 -12.70 1.91 2.95
CA LEU A 28 -13.14 0.63 3.51
C LEU A 28 -13.75 -0.27 2.42
N ASN A 29 -14.13 0.27 1.26
CA ASN A 29 -14.55 -0.45 0.06
C ASN A 29 -13.44 -1.28 -0.63
N GLY A 30 -12.17 -1.15 -0.24
CA GLY A 30 -11.08 -2.00 -0.72
C GLY A 30 -10.85 -1.92 -2.23
N HIS A 31 -11.11 -0.77 -2.86
CA HIS A 31 -11.06 -0.62 -4.31
C HIS A 31 -9.61 -0.77 -4.81
N VAL A 32 -9.23 -1.98 -5.20
CA VAL A 32 -8.13 -2.26 -6.14
C VAL A 32 -8.74 -2.21 -7.53
N SER A 33 -8.06 -1.62 -8.50
CA SER A 33 -8.62 -1.48 -9.85
C SER A 33 -8.93 -2.87 -10.45
N GLY A 34 -10.16 -3.05 -10.93
CA GLY A 34 -10.65 -4.34 -11.47
C GLY A 34 -11.48 -5.19 -10.50
N ASN A 35 -12.31 -6.09 -11.06
CA ASN A 35 -13.12 -7.05 -10.29
C ASN A 35 -12.30 -8.26 -9.80
N PHE A 36 -10.99 -8.24 -10.02
CA PHE A 36 -10.03 -9.26 -9.61
C PHE A 36 -9.58 -9.03 -8.15
N GLY A 37 -9.44 -10.11 -7.38
CA GLY A 37 -9.01 -10.06 -5.98
C GLY A 37 -10.10 -10.42 -4.96
N LEU A 38 -11.27 -10.89 -5.39
CA LEU A 38 -12.32 -11.41 -4.51
C LEU A 38 -12.39 -12.94 -4.50
N SER A 39 -11.80 -13.60 -5.50
CA SER A 39 -11.82 -15.06 -5.59
C SER A 39 -10.62 -15.69 -4.88
N GLU A 40 -10.79 -16.91 -4.37
CA GLU A 40 -9.67 -17.71 -3.85
C GLU A 40 -8.62 -18.04 -4.92
N GLU A 41 -9.00 -17.97 -6.20
CA GLU A 41 -8.11 -18.14 -7.33
C GLU A 41 -7.14 -16.96 -7.48
N ASP A 42 -7.64 -15.73 -7.36
CA ASP A 42 -6.81 -14.52 -7.40
C ASP A 42 -5.86 -14.43 -6.20
N ALA A 43 -6.26 -14.99 -5.06
CA ALA A 43 -5.43 -15.07 -3.86
C ALA A 43 -4.13 -15.86 -4.08
N ARG A 44 -4.09 -16.75 -5.09
CA ARG A 44 -2.86 -17.48 -5.43
C ARG A 44 -1.79 -16.56 -5.99
N PHE A 45 -2.19 -15.58 -6.81
CA PHE A 45 -1.31 -14.60 -7.46
C PHE A 45 -1.03 -13.39 -6.56
N PHE A 46 -2.07 -12.85 -5.93
CA PHE A 46 -2.01 -11.61 -5.13
C PHE A 46 -2.55 -11.83 -3.71
N PRO A 47 -1.88 -12.64 -2.89
CA PRO A 47 -2.33 -12.94 -1.54
C PRO A 47 -2.49 -11.68 -0.68
N GLY A 48 -1.64 -10.66 -0.84
CA GLY A 48 -1.74 -9.42 -0.08
C GLY A 48 -3.05 -8.67 -0.30
N THR A 49 -3.48 -8.51 -1.56
CA THR A 49 -4.77 -7.86 -1.88
C THR A 49 -5.95 -8.65 -1.34
N TYR A 50 -5.92 -9.97 -1.47
CA TYR A 50 -6.97 -10.84 -0.97
C TYR A 50 -7.14 -10.73 0.56
N PHE A 51 -6.06 -10.90 1.32
CA PHE A 51 -6.11 -10.81 2.78
C PHE A 51 -6.45 -9.40 3.25
N PHE A 52 -6.02 -8.37 2.54
CA PHE A 52 -6.39 -6.99 2.85
C PHE A 52 -7.90 -6.76 2.72
N ARG A 53 -8.50 -7.20 1.61
CA ARG A 53 -9.96 -7.09 1.40
C ARG A 53 -10.73 -7.86 2.47
N LYS A 54 -10.32 -9.11 2.76
CA LYS A 54 -10.90 -9.89 3.86
C LYS A 54 -10.76 -9.19 5.22
N GLY A 55 -9.61 -8.57 5.50
CA GLY A 55 -9.40 -7.80 6.72
C GLY A 55 -10.33 -6.58 6.81
N CYS A 56 -10.52 -5.86 5.70
CA CYS A 56 -11.47 -4.75 5.64
C CYS A 56 -12.92 -5.21 5.84
N GLU A 57 -13.31 -6.36 5.29
CA GLU A 57 -14.62 -6.96 5.51
C GLU A 57 -14.83 -7.37 6.98
N ALA A 58 -13.87 -8.08 7.58
CA ALA A 58 -13.90 -8.43 8.99
C ALA A 58 -14.04 -7.19 9.89
N PHE A 59 -13.31 -6.11 9.57
CA PHE A 59 -13.37 -4.86 10.31
C PHE A 59 -14.77 -4.21 10.20
N LYS A 60 -15.38 -4.19 9.01
CA LYS A 60 -16.76 -3.70 8.83
C LYS A 60 -17.78 -4.48 9.66
N HIS A 61 -17.54 -5.78 9.86
CA HIS A 61 -18.38 -6.63 10.70
C HIS A 61 -18.04 -6.55 12.21
N GLY A 62 -17.13 -5.66 12.60
CA GLY A 62 -16.73 -5.48 14.00
C GLY A 62 -15.79 -6.57 14.53
N GLN A 63 -15.27 -7.44 13.66
CA GLN A 63 -14.31 -8.50 13.99
C GLN A 63 -12.90 -7.94 13.95
N VAL A 64 -12.57 -7.05 14.90
CA VAL A 64 -11.32 -6.27 14.83
C VAL A 64 -10.08 -7.14 14.94
N ASN A 65 -10.08 -8.15 15.83
CA ASN A 65 -8.92 -9.04 15.97
C ASN A 65 -8.63 -9.81 14.67
N ASP A 66 -9.68 -10.30 14.00
CA ASP A 66 -9.54 -10.99 12.73
C ASP A 66 -9.05 -10.03 11.64
N ALA A 67 -9.55 -8.79 11.62
CA ALA A 67 -9.09 -7.75 10.71
C ALA A 67 -7.60 -7.44 10.87
N ILE A 68 -7.14 -7.25 12.11
CA ILE A 68 -5.72 -7.01 12.42
C ILE A 68 -4.88 -8.18 11.93
N HIS A 69 -5.26 -9.41 12.27
CA HIS A 69 -4.55 -10.60 11.82
C HIS A 69 -4.49 -10.70 10.29
N LEU A 70 -5.61 -10.47 9.60
CA LEU A 70 -5.68 -10.49 8.13
C LEU A 70 -4.84 -9.37 7.50
N TRP A 71 -4.83 -8.18 8.09
CA TRP A 71 -3.96 -7.09 7.64
C TRP A 71 -2.48 -7.38 7.89
N GLU A 72 -2.11 -8.05 8.98
CA GLU A 72 -0.72 -8.49 9.19
C GLU A 72 -0.29 -9.50 8.13
N VAL A 73 -1.15 -10.47 7.80
CA VAL A 73 -0.89 -11.42 6.71
C VAL A 73 -0.73 -10.64 5.40
N ALA A 74 -1.63 -9.71 5.09
CA ALA A 74 -1.55 -8.90 3.87
C ALA A 74 -0.27 -8.04 3.82
N ALA A 75 0.12 -7.43 4.94
CA ALA A 75 1.33 -6.65 5.08
C ALA A 75 2.58 -7.50 4.84
N SER A 76 2.55 -8.79 5.20
CA SER A 76 3.65 -9.73 4.91
C SER A 76 3.82 -10.00 3.41
N TRP A 77 2.83 -9.67 2.60
CA TRP A 77 2.89 -9.73 1.13
C TRP A 77 3.14 -8.37 0.48
N GLY A 78 3.49 -7.35 1.27
CA GLY A 78 3.85 -6.02 0.77
C GLY A 78 2.65 -5.12 0.50
N GLN A 79 1.45 -5.46 0.97
CA GLN A 79 0.27 -4.62 0.80
C GLN A 79 0.38 -3.34 1.66
N LYS A 80 0.69 -2.22 1.01
CA LYS A 80 0.84 -0.91 1.70
C LYS A 80 -0.43 -0.43 2.38
N SER A 81 -1.59 -0.68 1.78
CA SER A 81 -2.88 -0.36 2.37
C SER A 81 -3.13 -1.10 3.70
N ALA A 82 -2.65 -2.35 3.82
CA ALA A 82 -2.75 -3.11 5.06
C ALA A 82 -1.81 -2.56 6.15
N GLN A 83 -0.57 -2.22 5.75
CA GLN A 83 0.40 -1.57 6.64
C GLN A 83 -0.14 -0.23 7.16
N TYR A 84 -0.78 0.55 6.28
CA TYR A 84 -1.45 1.80 6.65
C TYR A 84 -2.58 1.57 7.66
N ASN A 85 -3.48 0.61 7.39
CA ASN A 85 -4.60 0.30 8.29
C ASN A 85 -4.13 -0.17 9.66
N LEU A 86 -3.10 -1.02 9.72
CA LEU A 86 -2.46 -1.40 10.98
C LEU A 86 -1.91 -0.16 11.69
N GLY A 87 -1.21 0.71 10.97
CA GLY A 87 -0.68 1.96 11.51
C GLY A 87 -1.74 2.85 12.14
N ILE A 88 -2.86 3.05 11.45
CA ILE A 88 -3.99 3.82 11.97
C ILE A 88 -4.65 3.12 13.18
N ALA A 89 -4.86 1.81 13.10
CA ALA A 89 -5.49 1.06 14.19
C ALA A 89 -4.71 1.18 15.49
N TRP A 90 -3.39 0.97 15.46
CA TRP A 90 -2.52 1.11 16.63
C TRP A 90 -2.36 2.57 17.09
N TYR A 91 -2.22 3.52 16.14
CA TYR A 91 -2.04 4.93 16.45
C TYR A 91 -3.27 5.56 17.13
N LYS A 92 -4.47 5.22 16.67
CA LYS A 92 -5.75 5.73 17.21
C LYS A 92 -6.34 4.84 18.31
N GLY A 93 -5.92 3.59 18.42
CA GLY A 93 -6.53 2.59 19.31
C GLY A 93 -7.91 2.12 18.81
N GLU A 94 -8.06 1.95 17.49
CA GLU A 94 -9.33 1.52 16.90
C GLU A 94 -9.52 0.00 17.05
N GLY A 95 -10.18 -0.38 18.14
CA GLY A 95 -10.47 -1.78 18.50
C GLY A 95 -9.27 -2.58 18.96
N VAL A 96 -8.15 -1.92 19.21
CA VAL A 96 -6.95 -2.41 19.90
C VAL A 96 -6.50 -1.38 20.93
N ASP A 97 -5.69 -1.79 21.90
CA ASP A 97 -5.05 -0.85 22.82
C ASP A 97 -4.11 0.08 22.06
N ARG A 98 -4.22 1.39 22.32
CA ARG A 98 -3.46 2.41 21.61
C ARG A 98 -1.95 2.25 21.87
N ASP A 99 -1.18 2.05 20.81
CA ASP A 99 0.29 2.05 20.81
C ASP A 99 0.76 2.99 19.69
N VAL A 100 1.07 4.24 20.07
CA VAL A 100 1.53 5.27 19.13
C VAL A 100 2.84 4.86 18.45
N ALA A 101 3.77 4.26 19.19
CA ALA A 101 5.06 3.84 18.65
C ALA A 101 4.88 2.75 17.58
N LEU A 102 4.04 1.75 17.85
CA LEU A 102 3.72 0.71 16.87
C LEU A 102 2.95 1.26 15.67
N GLY A 103 2.02 2.20 15.90
CA GLY A 103 1.32 2.90 14.83
C GLY A 103 2.27 3.64 13.89
N LEU A 104 3.23 4.41 14.44
CA LEU A 104 4.26 5.09 13.66
C LEU A 104 5.14 4.12 12.88
N ALA A 105 5.48 2.96 13.46
CA ALA A 105 6.27 1.95 12.78
C ALA A 105 5.55 1.38 11.54
N TRP A 106 4.27 1.03 11.68
CA TRP A 106 3.45 0.55 10.57
C TRP A 106 3.19 1.61 9.50
N LEU A 107 2.93 2.87 9.89
CA LEU A 107 2.83 3.99 8.96
C LEU A 107 4.16 4.23 8.22
N GLY A 108 5.30 4.06 8.92
CA GLY A 108 6.63 4.11 8.33
C GLY A 108 6.83 3.07 7.22
N LEU A 109 6.36 1.83 7.45
CA LEU A 109 6.37 0.78 6.42
C LEU A 109 5.48 1.16 5.24
N ALA A 110 4.27 1.65 5.50
CA ALA A 110 3.35 2.08 4.45
C ALA A 110 3.97 3.16 3.54
N ALA A 111 4.70 4.10 4.13
CA ALA A 111 5.34 5.23 3.46
C ALA A 111 6.63 4.88 2.68
N GLU A 112 7.12 3.63 2.70
CA GLU A 112 8.34 3.23 1.97
C GLU A 112 8.27 3.48 0.45
N ARG A 113 7.06 3.48 -0.14
CA ARG A 113 6.84 3.77 -1.58
C ARG A 113 6.66 5.25 -1.90
N HIS A 114 6.84 6.13 -0.93
CA HIS A 114 6.70 7.58 -1.10
C HIS A 114 5.36 8.04 -1.68
N HIS A 115 4.30 7.26 -1.49
CA HIS A 115 2.96 7.65 -1.91
C HIS A 115 2.48 8.81 -1.03
N PRO A 116 2.02 9.95 -1.60
CA PRO A 116 1.74 11.18 -0.85
C PRO A 116 0.83 10.95 0.36
N MET A 117 -0.27 10.21 0.18
CA MET A 117 -1.21 9.91 1.26
C MET A 117 -0.59 9.17 2.46
N PHE A 118 0.36 8.25 2.23
CA PHE A 118 1.04 7.54 3.33
C PHE A 118 2.05 8.43 4.03
N GLN A 119 2.77 9.25 3.27
CA GLN A 119 3.72 10.23 3.81
C GLN A 119 3.00 11.28 4.65
N ASP A 120 1.95 11.89 4.13
CA ASP A 120 1.15 12.90 4.84
C ASP A 120 0.59 12.34 6.15
N SER A 121 0.15 11.08 6.14
CA SER A 121 -0.38 10.42 7.33
C SER A 121 0.71 10.12 8.36
N LEU A 122 1.88 9.67 7.92
CA LEU A 122 3.04 9.46 8.77
C LEU A 122 3.50 10.79 9.38
N ASP A 123 3.63 11.84 8.58
CA ASP A 123 4.09 13.15 9.02
C ASP A 123 3.12 13.77 10.04
N ALA A 124 1.81 13.67 9.79
CA ALA A 124 0.79 14.10 10.74
C ALA A 124 0.86 13.33 12.07
N ALA A 125 1.00 12.01 12.01
CA ALA A 125 1.13 11.17 13.19
C ALA A 125 2.43 11.47 13.95
N TRP A 126 3.53 11.68 13.23
CA TRP A 126 4.84 12.00 13.76
C TRP A 126 4.83 13.34 14.48
N TYR A 127 4.23 14.38 13.88
CA TYR A 127 4.15 15.72 14.47
C TYR A 127 3.43 15.71 15.82
N GLN A 128 2.38 14.89 15.96
CA GLN A 128 1.60 14.78 17.19
C GLN A 128 2.24 13.88 18.26
N ALA A 129 3.13 12.96 17.87
CA ALA A 129 3.79 12.05 18.79
C ALA A 129 4.87 12.76 19.64
N SER A 130 5.02 12.31 20.88
CA SER A 130 6.12 12.70 21.77
C SER A 130 7.48 12.24 21.25
N VAL A 131 8.56 12.81 21.79
CA VAL A 131 9.93 12.42 21.40
C VAL A 131 10.19 10.96 21.73
N GLU A 132 9.70 10.50 22.87
CA GLU A 132 9.83 9.12 23.36
C GLU A 132 9.10 8.14 22.45
N GLU A 133 7.86 8.46 22.05
CA GLU A 133 7.07 7.63 21.12
C GLU A 133 7.73 7.56 19.74
N ARG A 134 8.31 8.65 19.25
CA ARG A 134 9.05 8.66 17.98
C ARG A 134 10.28 7.78 18.04
N ILE A 135 11.05 7.82 19.13
CA ILE A 135 12.24 6.97 19.31
C ILE A 135 11.82 5.50 19.37
N ALA A 136 10.82 5.16 20.20
CA ALA A 136 10.28 3.81 20.29
C ALA A 136 9.72 3.33 18.94
N GLY A 137 9.05 4.22 18.19
CA GLY A 137 8.54 3.93 16.86
C GLY A 137 9.64 3.60 15.85
N LYS A 138 10.80 4.28 15.90
CA LYS A 138 11.97 3.91 15.08
C LYS A 138 12.50 2.51 15.42
N HIS A 139 12.55 2.16 16.71
CA HIS A 139 12.97 0.83 17.13
C HIS A 139 12.00 -0.25 16.62
N LYS A 140 10.69 -0.08 16.84
CA LYS A 140 9.66 -1.00 16.31
C LYS A 140 9.68 -1.09 14.78
N PHE A 141 9.90 0.02 14.09
CA PHE A 141 10.07 0.03 12.63
C PHE A 141 11.23 -0.87 12.20
N ALA A 142 12.39 -0.76 12.87
CA ALA A 142 13.54 -1.61 12.61
C ALA A 142 13.26 -3.10 12.92
N GLU A 143 12.43 -3.40 13.92
CA GLU A 143 12.01 -4.78 14.24
C GLU A 143 11.05 -5.37 13.19
N LEU A 144 10.13 -4.56 12.65
CA LEU A 144 9.16 -5.02 11.65
C LEU A 144 9.75 -5.13 10.23
N LYS A 145 10.72 -4.28 9.90
CA LYS A 145 11.29 -4.16 8.56
C LYS A 145 11.79 -5.49 7.95
N PRO A 146 12.48 -6.40 8.67
CA PRO A 146 12.93 -7.67 8.11
C PRO A 146 11.80 -8.60 7.63
N ARG A 147 10.57 -8.42 8.11
CA ARG A 147 9.42 -9.27 7.73
C ARG A 147 8.46 -8.57 6.77
N PHE A 148 8.23 -7.28 7.00
CA PHE A 148 7.17 -6.49 6.37
C PHE A 148 7.67 -5.37 5.47
N GLY A 149 8.97 -5.04 5.51
CA GLY A 149 9.56 -4.05 4.62
C GLY A 149 9.47 -4.49 3.17
N ASP A 150 9.32 -3.53 2.27
CA ASP A 150 9.09 -3.80 0.84
C ASP A 150 10.16 -4.67 0.22
N GLU A 151 11.43 -4.47 0.60
CA GLU A 151 12.53 -5.26 0.07
C GLU A 151 12.31 -6.78 0.28
N VAL A 152 11.70 -7.18 1.38
CA VAL A 152 11.48 -8.59 1.71
C VAL A 152 10.09 -9.04 1.27
N ALA A 153 9.07 -8.26 1.59
CA ALA A 153 7.68 -8.60 1.36
C ALA A 153 7.34 -8.61 -0.15
N LEU A 154 7.89 -7.67 -0.94
CA LEU A 154 7.69 -7.67 -2.39
C LEU A 154 8.42 -8.82 -3.06
N LYS A 155 9.67 -9.12 -2.68
CA LYS A 155 10.40 -10.29 -3.21
C LYS A 155 9.59 -11.57 -3.00
N ARG A 156 9.03 -11.75 -1.81
CA ARG A 156 8.16 -12.89 -1.48
C ARG A 156 6.91 -12.94 -2.38
N ALA A 157 6.22 -11.80 -2.53
CA ALA A 157 5.01 -11.72 -3.33
C ALA A 157 5.28 -11.92 -4.83
N MET A 158 6.38 -11.38 -5.37
CA MET A 158 6.80 -11.59 -6.76
C MET A 158 7.18 -13.05 -7.03
N GLN A 159 7.90 -13.70 -6.11
CA GLN A 159 8.21 -15.13 -6.24
C GLN A 159 6.95 -15.98 -6.34
N ARG A 160 5.97 -15.69 -5.47
CA ARG A 160 4.67 -16.37 -5.48
C ARG A 160 3.92 -16.16 -6.79
N TYR A 161 3.87 -14.92 -7.28
CA TYR A 161 3.25 -14.58 -8.56
C TYR A 161 3.90 -15.35 -9.72
N GLU A 162 5.23 -15.35 -9.82
CA GLU A 162 5.96 -16.02 -10.90
C GLU A 162 5.84 -17.55 -10.87
N GLU A 163 5.71 -18.15 -9.68
CA GLU A 163 5.42 -19.57 -9.53
C GLU A 163 4.04 -19.92 -10.12
N GLU A 164 3.01 -19.19 -9.72
CA GLU A 164 1.64 -19.45 -10.20
C GLU A 164 1.49 -19.15 -11.68
N ARG A 165 2.14 -18.09 -12.16
CA ARG A 165 2.17 -17.73 -13.59
C ARG A 165 2.79 -18.84 -14.44
N ARG A 166 3.89 -19.46 -13.98
CA ARG A 166 4.49 -20.62 -14.64
C ARG A 166 3.58 -21.85 -14.63
N ASN A 167 2.92 -22.12 -13.49
CA ASN A 167 2.00 -23.25 -13.36
C ASN A 167 0.77 -23.12 -14.28
N LEU A 168 0.26 -21.91 -14.47
CA LEU A 168 -0.92 -21.66 -15.30
C LEU A 168 -0.67 -21.96 -16.79
N THR A 169 0.49 -21.57 -17.32
CA THR A 169 0.80 -21.74 -18.75
C THR A 169 1.36 -23.12 -19.09
N GLY A 170 1.87 -23.87 -18.10
CA GLY A 170 2.61 -25.11 -18.31
C GLY A 170 3.90 -24.93 -19.15
N SER A 171 4.25 -23.69 -19.49
CA SER A 171 5.33 -23.32 -20.39
C SER A 171 6.33 -22.42 -19.67
N HIS A 172 7.60 -22.82 -19.66
CA HIS A 172 8.68 -21.97 -19.14
C HIS A 172 8.89 -20.69 -19.97
N LEU A 173 8.30 -20.61 -21.17
CA LEU A 173 8.38 -19.46 -22.07
C LEU A 173 7.15 -18.53 -21.96
N GLY A 174 6.15 -18.86 -21.14
CA GLY A 174 4.95 -18.04 -20.94
C GLY A 174 3.95 -18.02 -22.11
N ALA A 175 4.10 -18.92 -23.09
CA ALA A 175 3.19 -19.00 -24.23
C ALA A 175 1.83 -19.60 -23.81
N VAL A 176 0.76 -18.81 -23.92
CA VAL A 176 -0.63 -19.20 -23.57
C VAL A 176 -1.48 -19.68 -24.75
N GLY A 177 -0.94 -19.72 -25.97
CA GLY A 177 -1.59 -20.32 -27.14
C GLY A 177 -3.06 -19.93 -27.35
N GLN A 178 -3.89 -20.87 -27.81
CA GLN A 178 -5.36 -20.75 -27.87
C GLN A 178 -6.05 -21.28 -26.61
N LEU A 179 -5.45 -21.13 -25.43
CA LEU A 179 -6.10 -21.57 -24.18
C LEU A 179 -7.34 -20.71 -23.90
N THR A 180 -8.41 -21.36 -23.46
CA THR A 180 -9.57 -20.69 -22.86
C THR A 180 -9.49 -20.84 -21.35
N ILE A 181 -9.40 -19.72 -20.64
CA ILE A 181 -9.32 -19.66 -19.18
C ILE A 181 -10.71 -19.39 -18.65
N TYR A 182 -11.20 -20.26 -17.77
CA TYR A 182 -12.43 -20.07 -17.02
C TYR A 182 -12.07 -19.56 -15.63
N SER A 183 -12.71 -18.49 -15.19
CA SER A 183 -12.52 -17.91 -13.86
C SER A 183 -13.85 -17.43 -13.31
N ALA A 184 -13.89 -17.06 -12.03
CA ALA A 184 -15.08 -16.50 -11.40
C ALA A 184 -15.60 -15.24 -12.13
N ASN A 185 -14.69 -14.44 -12.71
CA ASN A 185 -15.02 -13.21 -13.45
C ASN A 185 -15.27 -13.44 -14.95
N SER A 186 -14.86 -14.59 -15.49
CA SER A 186 -15.08 -14.99 -16.89
C SER A 186 -15.67 -16.40 -16.96
N PRO A 187 -16.92 -16.60 -16.51
CA PRO A 187 -17.54 -17.92 -16.47
C PRO A 187 -17.82 -18.50 -17.87
N MET A 188 -17.89 -17.65 -18.90
CA MET A 188 -18.01 -18.09 -20.30
C MET A 188 -16.66 -18.44 -20.94
N GLY A 189 -15.56 -18.36 -20.18
CA GLY A 189 -14.21 -18.49 -20.67
C GLY A 189 -13.72 -17.21 -21.34
N GLN A 190 -12.46 -16.88 -21.13
CA GLN A 190 -11.75 -15.82 -21.86
C GLN A 190 -10.52 -16.40 -22.55
N ASN A 191 -10.08 -15.75 -23.61
CA ASN A 191 -8.84 -16.15 -24.26
C ASN A 191 -7.64 -15.91 -23.31
N GLY A 192 -6.73 -16.89 -23.26
CA GLY A 192 -5.62 -16.93 -22.34
C GLY A 192 -4.65 -15.76 -22.48
N SER A 193 -4.45 -15.18 -23.68
CA SER A 193 -3.61 -14.00 -23.83
C SER A 193 -4.20 -12.79 -23.11
N PHE A 194 -5.51 -12.53 -23.26
CA PHE A 194 -6.19 -11.46 -22.55
C PHE A 194 -6.18 -11.67 -21.03
N TYR A 195 -6.28 -12.92 -20.58
CA TYR A 195 -6.14 -13.23 -19.16
C TYR A 195 -4.75 -12.88 -18.63
N MET A 196 -3.69 -13.26 -19.37
CA MET A 196 -2.32 -12.98 -18.96
C MET A 196 -1.97 -11.50 -19.03
N ASP A 197 -2.44 -10.77 -20.03
CA ASP A 197 -2.22 -9.34 -20.16
C ASP A 197 -2.86 -8.58 -18.98
N GLU A 198 -4.08 -8.96 -18.61
CA GLU A 198 -4.78 -8.37 -17.46
C GLU A 198 -4.11 -8.74 -16.14
N LEU A 199 -3.67 -10.00 -15.99
CA LEU A 199 -2.93 -10.46 -14.83
C LEU A 199 -1.60 -9.71 -14.67
N GLN A 200 -0.88 -9.48 -15.78
CA GLN A 200 0.37 -8.73 -15.79
C GLN A 200 0.14 -7.26 -15.45
N ARG A 201 -0.92 -6.63 -15.99
CA ARG A 201 -1.28 -5.24 -15.64
C ARG A 201 -1.51 -5.07 -14.14
N GLN A 202 -2.17 -6.03 -13.50
CA GLN A 202 -2.38 -6.02 -12.05
C GLN A 202 -1.09 -6.26 -11.27
N ALA A 203 -0.22 -7.14 -11.77
CA ALA A 203 1.09 -7.34 -11.18
C ALA A 203 1.90 -6.04 -11.24
N ASP A 204 1.89 -5.35 -12.37
CA ASP A 204 2.56 -4.06 -12.52
C ASP A 204 2.00 -3.04 -11.52
N GLU A 205 0.68 -2.92 -11.38
CA GLU A 205 0.06 -2.02 -10.38
C GLU A 205 0.40 -2.39 -8.93
N TYR A 206 0.35 -3.68 -8.59
CA TYR A 206 0.56 -4.17 -7.23
C TYR A 206 2.04 -4.08 -6.81
N PHE A 207 2.94 -4.46 -7.73
CA PHE A 207 4.38 -4.48 -7.51
C PHE A 207 5.05 -3.15 -7.84
N ASP A 208 4.36 -2.17 -8.44
CA ASP A 208 4.93 -0.85 -8.70
C ASP A 208 5.49 -0.27 -7.39
N PRO A 209 6.81 -0.08 -7.30
CA PRO A 209 7.44 0.53 -6.13
C PRO A 209 7.09 2.02 -5.99
N GLY A 210 6.36 2.62 -6.93
CA GLY A 210 6.04 4.05 -6.93
C GLY A 210 7.22 4.91 -7.34
N THR A 211 8.35 4.30 -7.71
CA THR A 211 9.41 5.00 -8.43
C THR A 211 9.02 5.00 -9.90
N GLY A 212 8.46 6.12 -10.39
CA GLY A 212 8.28 6.30 -11.83
C GLY A 212 9.58 5.95 -12.54
N SER A 213 9.61 4.84 -13.26
CA SER A 213 10.72 4.52 -14.15
C SER A 213 10.65 5.54 -15.28
N VAL A 214 11.45 6.61 -15.19
CA VAL A 214 11.81 7.36 -16.40
C VAL A 214 12.64 6.39 -17.22
N ASN A 215 12.06 5.89 -18.30
CA ASN A 215 12.78 5.15 -19.31
C ASN A 215 13.72 6.15 -19.99
N VAL A 216 14.92 6.32 -19.47
CA VAL A 216 15.97 7.09 -20.14
C VAL A 216 16.44 6.18 -21.27
N GLY A 217 15.89 6.40 -22.46
CA GLY A 217 16.38 5.76 -23.68
C GLY A 217 17.89 5.96 -23.83
N ASP A 218 18.52 5.08 -24.62
CA ASP A 218 19.97 4.95 -24.74
C ASP A 218 20.74 6.27 -24.61
N LEU A 219 21.74 6.27 -23.73
CA LEU A 219 22.63 7.41 -23.52
C LEU A 219 23.28 7.79 -24.87
N ILE A 220 22.85 8.90 -25.45
CA ILE A 220 23.60 9.55 -26.52
C ILE A 220 24.83 10.19 -25.85
N PRO A 221 26.07 9.76 -26.18
CA PRO A 221 27.25 10.43 -25.66
C PRO A 221 27.25 11.86 -26.21
N LEU A 222 27.24 12.84 -25.31
CA LEU A 222 27.55 14.22 -25.70
C LEU A 222 29.01 14.21 -26.19
N GLN A 223 29.23 14.57 -27.46
CA GLN A 223 30.58 14.90 -27.94
C GLN A 223 31.13 15.98 -27.01
N SER A 224 32.19 15.65 -26.28
CA SER A 224 32.90 16.62 -25.47
C SER A 224 33.55 17.63 -26.40
N ASP A 225 33.12 18.88 -26.37
CA ASP A 225 33.79 20.03 -27.01
C ASP A 225 35.11 20.36 -26.30
N ALA A 226 35.96 19.36 -26.13
CA ALA A 226 37.34 19.48 -25.66
C ALA A 226 38.29 19.46 -26.87
N ASP A 227 37.94 20.22 -27.91
CA ASP A 227 38.87 20.66 -28.95
C ASP A 227 38.68 22.16 -29.16
N THR A 228 39.19 22.95 -28.21
CA THR A 228 39.57 24.33 -28.50
C THR A 228 41.06 24.50 -28.15
N PRO A 229 41.92 24.82 -29.13
CA PRO A 229 43.36 24.83 -28.94
C PRO A 229 43.82 25.97 -28.03
N ALA A 230 44.83 25.67 -27.21
CA ALA A 230 45.47 26.58 -26.27
C ALA A 230 45.90 27.90 -26.94
N LYS A 231 45.40 29.03 -26.43
CA LYS A 231 46.02 30.33 -26.66
C LYS A 231 47.28 30.43 -25.81
N ASN A 232 48.43 30.43 -26.48
CA ASN A 232 49.70 30.92 -25.96
C ASN A 232 49.60 32.45 -25.80
N ASP A 233 49.78 32.96 -24.59
CA ASP A 233 50.16 34.35 -24.37
C ASP A 233 51.52 34.37 -23.65
N GLN A 234 52.51 34.89 -24.38
CA GLN A 234 53.74 35.52 -23.88
C GLN A 234 53.46 37.01 -23.67
#